data_AF-A0AA35W8R8-F1
#
_entry.id   AF-A0AA35W8R8-F1
#
_cell.length_a   1.000
_cell.length_b   1.000
_cell.length_c   1.000
_cell.angle_alpha   90.00
_cell.angle_beta   90.00
_cell.angle_gamma   90.00
#
_symmetry.space_group_name_H-M   'P 1'
#
loop_
_entity.id
_entity.type
_entity.pdbx_description
1 polymer ?
#
loop_
_entity_poly.entity_id
_entity_poly.type
_entity_poly.pdbx_seq_one_letter_code
_entity_poly.pdbx_strand_id
1 'polypeptide(L)'
;MLTAIEKAETEEKKKELTVELKVMETRARKRSLGNIRFIGELFKLKMLSETIMHECMIRLLKSSSDEESLECFAGLITTTGRDLDIPEAKTRIDGYFSRIHQIIAKGKISARIRFMLQDVIELRKNKWVPRSSQTTSLKTIDQIHAEAKAEEQRTQQMVAQHQITSHFKPPMRGDDRRGRRDKGAGDDWQKVGDDKRGGRRDEKPTKVDPKRITSLLRRERGDRSKDV
;
A
#
# COMPACT_ATOMS: atom_id res chain seq x y z
N MET A 1 -47.50 1.54 3.12
CA MET A 1 -46.80 0.61 4.03
C MET A 1 -46.53 1.24 5.40
N LEU A 2 -45.89 2.40 5.52
CA LEU A 2 -45.72 3.08 6.83
C LEU A 2 -47.05 3.34 7.55
N THR A 3 -48.03 3.87 6.82
CA THR A 3 -49.41 4.05 7.30
C THR A 3 -50.17 2.74 7.56
N ALA A 4 -49.70 1.61 7.03
CA ALA A 4 -50.29 0.29 7.27
C ALA A 4 -49.71 -0.37 8.54
N ILE A 5 -48.45 -0.06 8.88
CA ILE A 5 -47.82 -0.48 10.14
C ILE A 5 -48.44 0.25 11.33
N GLU A 6 -48.70 1.55 11.20
CA GLU A 6 -49.35 2.34 12.26
C GLU A 6 -50.79 1.86 12.53
N LYS A 7 -51.48 1.39 11.49
CA LYS A 7 -52.87 0.89 11.55
C LYS A 7 -52.99 -0.60 11.90
N ALA A 8 -51.88 -1.35 11.99
CA ALA A 8 -51.94 -2.76 12.31
C ALA A 8 -52.31 -2.96 13.80
N GLU A 9 -53.36 -3.75 14.05
CA GLU A 9 -53.93 -3.94 15.39
C GLU A 9 -53.10 -4.88 16.29
N THR A 10 -52.30 -5.77 15.69
CA THR A 10 -51.47 -6.73 16.43
C THR A 10 -49.99 -6.48 16.24
N GLU A 11 -49.23 -6.67 17.33
CA GLU A 11 -47.78 -6.49 17.35
C GLU A 11 -47.06 -7.45 16.40
N GLU A 12 -47.64 -8.62 16.13
CA GLU A 12 -47.15 -9.58 15.14
C GLU A 12 -47.28 -9.07 13.70
N LYS A 13 -48.43 -8.51 13.32
CA LYS A 13 -48.62 -7.91 11.99
C LYS A 13 -47.74 -6.69 11.79
N LYS A 14 -47.51 -5.88 12.84
CA LYS A 14 -46.52 -4.79 12.79
C LYS A 14 -45.12 -5.32 12.50
N LYS A 15 -44.69 -6.37 13.22
CA LYS A 15 -43.38 -6.99 13.00
C LYS A 15 -43.25 -7.55 11.58
N GLU A 16 -44.24 -8.28 11.08
CA GLU A 16 -44.25 -8.83 9.72
C GLU A 16 -44.16 -7.72 8.66
N LEU A 17 -45.01 -6.69 8.75
CA LEU A 17 -44.98 -5.55 7.83
C LEU A 17 -43.66 -4.77 7.90
N THR A 18 -43.02 -4.67 9.08
CA THR A 18 -41.70 -4.04 9.20
C THR A 18 -40.59 -4.88 8.55
N VAL A 19 -40.68 -6.21 8.63
CA VAL A 19 -39.75 -7.12 7.95
C VAL A 19 -39.93 -7.01 6.45
N GLU A 20 -41.17 -7.05 5.96
CA GLU A 20 -41.47 -6.90 4.54
C GLU A 20 -40.98 -5.55 4.01
N LEU A 21 -41.20 -4.47 4.75
CA LEU A 21 -40.65 -3.15 4.41
C LEU A 21 -39.14 -3.16 4.27
N LYS A 22 -38.42 -3.76 5.23
CA LYS A 22 -36.96 -3.87 5.19
C LYS A 22 -36.49 -4.70 3.98
N VAL A 23 -37.19 -5.78 3.66
CA VAL A 23 -36.88 -6.60 2.47
C VAL A 23 -37.08 -5.80 1.19
N MET A 24 -38.18 -5.04 1.09
CA MET A 24 -38.46 -4.19 -0.07
C MET A 24 -37.44 -3.05 -0.21
N GLU A 25 -37.07 -2.42 0.91
CA GLU A 25 -36.05 -1.36 0.95
C GLU A 25 -34.68 -1.88 0.53
N THR A 26 -34.24 -3.02 1.08
CA THR A 26 -32.96 -3.64 0.69
C THR A 26 -32.95 -4.07 -0.77
N ARG A 27 -34.06 -4.58 -1.31
CA ARG A 27 -34.18 -4.92 -2.74
C ARG A 27 -34.09 -3.68 -3.63
N ALA A 28 -34.79 -2.61 -3.27
CA ALA A 28 -34.72 -1.34 -3.98
C ALA A 28 -33.29 -0.75 -3.94
N ARG A 29 -32.63 -0.83 -2.77
CA ARG A 29 -31.26 -0.39 -2.58
C ARG A 29 -30.28 -1.15 -3.48
N LYS A 30 -30.33 -2.48 -3.49
CA LYS A 30 -29.46 -3.31 -4.34
C LYS A 30 -29.62 -2.96 -5.81
N ARG A 31 -30.86 -2.77 -6.27
CA ARG A 31 -31.14 -2.32 -7.63
C ARG A 31 -30.52 -0.95 -7.91
N SER A 32 -30.66 0.01 -6.98
CA SER A 32 -30.09 1.36 -7.15
C SER A 32 -28.55 1.35 -7.23
N LEU A 33 -27.88 0.51 -6.44
CA LEU A 33 -26.42 0.33 -6.51
C LEU A 33 -25.99 -0.31 -7.83
N GLY A 34 -26.74 -1.31 -8.31
CA GLY A 34 -26.53 -1.90 -9.64
C GLY A 34 -26.66 -0.88 -10.75
N ASN A 35 -27.70 -0.03 -10.70
CA ASN A 35 -27.88 1.05 -11.66
C ASN A 35 -26.71 2.05 -11.66
N ILE A 36 -26.20 2.42 -10.49
CA ILE A 36 -25.03 3.32 -10.38
C ILE A 36 -23.78 2.66 -10.99
N ARG A 37 -23.55 1.37 -10.74
CA ARG A 37 -22.44 0.63 -11.36
C ARG A 37 -22.58 0.60 -12.89
N PHE A 38 -23.78 0.36 -13.40
CA PHE A 38 -24.08 0.39 -14.82
C PHE A 38 -23.85 1.78 -15.44
N ILE A 39 -24.29 2.85 -14.77
CA ILE A 39 -24.01 4.23 -15.16
C ILE A 39 -22.49 4.47 -15.26
N GLY A 40 -21.71 3.96 -14.30
CA GLY A 40 -20.25 4.04 -14.35
C GLY A 40 -19.64 3.39 -15.59
N GLU A 41 -20.16 2.23 -15.99
CA GLU A 41 -19.72 1.56 -17.22
C GLU A 41 -20.11 2.34 -18.49
N LEU A 42 -21.30 2.93 -18.53
CA LEU A 42 -21.70 3.81 -19.64
C LEU A 42 -20.85 5.08 -19.73
N PHE A 43 -20.44 5.65 -18.59
CA PHE A 43 -19.55 6.80 -18.56
C PHE A 43 -18.17 6.47 -19.13
N LYS A 44 -17.62 5.27 -18.87
CA LYS A 44 -16.37 4.81 -19.48
C LYS A 44 -16.44 4.75 -21.00
N LEU A 45 -17.63 4.47 -21.56
CA LEU A 45 -17.90 4.49 -23.00
C LEU A 45 -18.16 5.91 -23.56
N LYS A 46 -17.97 6.96 -22.75
CA LYS A 46 -18.24 8.36 -23.09
C LYS A 46 -19.69 8.61 -23.55
N MET A 47 -20.63 7.77 -23.11
CA MET A 47 -22.06 7.90 -23.44
C MET A 47 -22.82 8.79 -22.45
N LEU A 48 -22.19 9.15 -21.32
CA LEU A 48 -22.77 9.99 -20.27
C LEU A 48 -21.85 11.16 -19.95
N SER A 49 -22.44 12.27 -19.52
CA SER A 49 -21.71 13.44 -19.08
C SER A 49 -21.26 13.31 -17.62
N GLU A 50 -20.24 14.09 -17.27
CA GLU A 50 -19.67 14.15 -15.92
C GLU A 50 -20.70 14.58 -14.87
N THR A 51 -21.69 15.39 -15.24
CA THR A 51 -22.77 15.85 -14.36
C THR A 51 -23.50 14.68 -13.69
N ILE A 52 -23.87 13.66 -14.47
CA ILE A 52 -24.61 12.49 -13.96
C ILE A 52 -23.71 11.67 -13.02
N MET A 53 -22.42 11.59 -13.33
CA MET A 53 -21.45 10.91 -12.47
C MET A 53 -21.29 11.60 -11.13
N HIS A 54 -21.18 12.92 -11.11
CA HIS A 54 -21.11 13.70 -9.87
C HIS A 54 -22.35 13.50 -8.98
N GLU A 55 -23.54 13.39 -9.56
CA GLU A 55 -24.76 13.06 -8.81
C GLU A 55 -24.70 11.66 -8.18
N CYS A 56 -24.17 10.68 -8.92
CA CYS A 56 -23.96 9.33 -8.39
C CYS A 56 -22.98 9.34 -7.21
N MET A 57 -21.86 10.06 -7.32
CA MET A 57 -20.88 10.21 -6.23
C MET A 57 -21.51 10.82 -4.97
N ILE A 58 -22.28 11.90 -5.13
CA ILE A 58 -22.97 12.58 -4.02
C ILE A 58 -23.99 11.64 -3.37
N ARG A 59 -24.77 10.91 -4.18
CA ARG A 59 -25.79 9.97 -3.69
C ARG A 59 -25.18 8.85 -2.85
N LEU A 60 -24.03 8.32 -3.26
CA LEU A 60 -23.30 7.28 -2.50
C LEU A 60 -22.73 7.82 -1.18
N LEU A 61 -22.20 9.04 -1.16
CA LEU A 61 -21.60 9.65 0.04
C LEU A 61 -22.62 10.22 1.05
N LYS A 62 -23.90 10.30 0.67
CA LYS A 62 -24.98 10.77 1.57
C LYS A 62 -25.15 9.83 2.77
N SER A 63 -25.08 8.53 2.54
CA SER A 63 -25.24 7.48 3.57
C SER A 63 -23.90 7.01 4.11
N SER A 64 -23.25 7.84 4.94
CA SER A 64 -21.87 7.59 5.43
C SER A 64 -21.66 6.35 6.30
N SER A 65 -22.73 5.69 6.74
CA SER A 65 -22.68 4.44 7.53
C SER A 65 -22.91 3.19 6.68
N ASP A 66 -23.18 3.34 5.39
CA ASP A 66 -23.44 2.22 4.50
C ASP A 66 -22.17 1.74 3.81
N GLU A 67 -21.67 0.58 4.22
CA GLU A 67 -20.47 -0.01 3.65
C GLU A 67 -20.64 -0.38 2.17
N GLU A 68 -21.83 -0.83 1.74
CA GLU A 68 -22.08 -1.19 0.34
C GLU A 68 -21.99 0.04 -0.59
N SER A 69 -22.53 1.18 -0.14
CA SER A 69 -22.42 2.45 -0.88
C SER A 69 -20.99 2.96 -0.93
N LEU A 70 -20.23 2.81 0.15
CA LEU A 70 -18.82 3.24 0.20
C LEU A 70 -17.93 2.37 -0.69
N GLU A 71 -18.16 1.06 -0.72
CA GLU A 71 -17.47 0.15 -1.64
C GLU A 71 -17.83 0.46 -3.10
N CYS A 72 -19.11 0.72 -3.37
CA CYS A 72 -19.55 1.15 -4.70
C CYS A 72 -18.88 2.47 -5.11
N PHE A 73 -18.81 3.46 -4.20
CA PHE A 73 -18.13 4.72 -4.43
C PHE A 73 -16.65 4.51 -4.76
N ALA A 74 -15.95 3.73 -3.93
CA ALA A 74 -14.53 3.46 -4.11
C ALA A 74 -14.25 2.79 -5.46
N GLY A 75 -15.07 1.79 -5.84
CA GLY A 75 -14.96 1.15 -7.14
C GLY A 75 -15.23 2.10 -8.32
N LEU A 76 -16.26 2.93 -8.20
CA LEU A 76 -16.64 3.89 -9.23
C LEU A 76 -15.56 4.96 -9.45
N ILE A 77 -15.04 5.53 -8.38
CA ILE A 77 -14.03 6.61 -8.48
C ILE A 77 -12.65 6.08 -8.85
N THR A 78 -12.34 4.81 -8.55
CA THR A 78 -11.07 4.20 -8.99
C THR A 78 -11.00 4.11 -10.52
N THR A 79 -12.13 3.84 -11.19
CA THR A 79 -12.18 3.72 -12.65
C THR A 79 -12.41 5.04 -13.36
N THR A 80 -13.28 5.89 -12.81
CA THR A 80 -13.72 7.14 -13.46
C THR A 80 -13.00 8.38 -12.94
N GLY A 81 -12.28 8.29 -11.82
CA GLY A 81 -11.69 9.45 -11.14
C GLY A 81 -10.69 10.23 -11.97
N ARG A 82 -9.92 9.56 -12.85
CA ARG A 82 -9.00 10.24 -13.78
C ARG A 82 -9.72 11.17 -14.75
N ASP A 83 -10.89 10.76 -15.23
CA ASP A 83 -11.70 11.53 -16.17
C ASP A 83 -12.51 12.62 -15.46
N LEU A 84 -12.80 12.46 -14.16
CA LEU A 84 -13.60 13.42 -13.39
C LEU A 84 -12.74 14.49 -12.68
N ASP A 85 -11.46 14.22 -12.38
CA ASP A 85 -10.56 15.14 -11.65
C ASP A 85 -9.92 16.16 -12.59
N ILE A 86 -10.78 16.91 -13.28
CA ILE A 86 -10.43 18.02 -14.18
C ILE A 86 -10.34 19.31 -13.35
N PRO A 87 -9.45 20.28 -13.68
CA PRO A 87 -9.32 21.53 -12.94
C PRO A 87 -10.63 22.29 -12.70
N GLU A 88 -11.57 22.21 -13.65
CA GLU A 88 -12.89 22.84 -13.60
C GLU A 88 -13.80 22.21 -12.53
N ALA A 89 -13.68 20.90 -12.30
CA ALA A 89 -14.48 20.14 -11.35
C ALA A 89 -13.77 19.93 -10.00
N LYS A 90 -12.56 20.47 -9.83
CA LYS A 90 -11.67 20.23 -8.68
C LYS A 90 -12.37 20.48 -7.33
N THR A 91 -13.13 21.55 -7.21
CA THR A 91 -13.90 21.87 -5.99
C THR A 91 -14.89 20.76 -5.60
N ARG A 92 -15.53 20.11 -6.59
CA ARG A 92 -16.47 19.01 -6.35
C ARG A 92 -15.75 17.77 -5.86
N ILE A 93 -14.65 17.41 -6.52
CA ILE A 93 -13.85 16.25 -6.13
C ILE A 93 -13.25 16.47 -4.74
N ASP A 94 -12.70 17.64 -4.46
CA ASP A 94 -12.18 17.99 -3.13
C ASP A 94 -13.25 17.85 -2.04
N GLY A 95 -14.51 18.18 -2.35
CA GLY A 95 -15.65 17.93 -1.48
C GLY A 95 -15.87 16.44 -1.16
N TYR A 96 -15.76 15.55 -2.15
CA TYR A 96 -15.88 14.10 -1.96
C TYR A 96 -14.78 13.54 -1.07
N PHE A 97 -13.53 13.92 -1.32
CA PHE A 97 -12.39 13.46 -0.54
C PHE A 97 -12.44 14.01 0.89
N SER A 98 -12.84 15.27 1.06
CA SER A 98 -13.09 15.85 2.39
C SER A 98 -14.16 15.06 3.16
N ARG A 99 -15.24 14.66 2.47
CA ARG A 99 -16.29 13.84 3.07
C ARG A 99 -15.76 12.47 3.50
N ILE A 100 -14.98 11.80 2.66
CA ILE A 100 -14.38 10.50 2.99
C ILE A 100 -13.43 10.60 4.18
N HIS A 101 -12.61 11.65 4.24
CA HIS A 101 -11.75 11.91 5.40
C HIS A 101 -12.55 11.99 6.70
N GLN A 102 -13.71 12.68 6.69
CA GLN A 102 -14.61 12.73 7.86
C GLN A 102 -15.19 11.35 8.20
N ILE A 103 -15.54 10.53 7.20
CA ILE A 103 -16.10 9.18 7.43
C ILE A 103 -15.05 8.28 8.10
N ILE A 104 -13.81 8.32 7.61
CA ILE A 104 -12.68 7.58 8.19
C ILE A 104 -12.42 8.04 9.63
N ALA A 105 -12.37 9.36 9.86
CA ALA A 105 -12.12 9.94 11.18
C ALA A 105 -13.19 9.57 12.22
N LYS A 106 -14.46 9.42 11.81
CA LYS A 106 -15.55 8.98 12.69
C LYS A 106 -15.42 7.53 13.15
N GLY A 107 -14.64 6.69 12.47
CA GLY A 107 -14.38 5.31 12.88
C GLY A 107 -15.58 4.36 12.86
N LYS A 108 -16.71 4.74 12.25
CA LYS A 108 -17.96 3.96 12.22
C LYS A 108 -18.01 2.85 11.14
N ILE A 109 -16.94 2.71 10.36
CA ILE A 109 -16.84 1.77 9.24
C ILE A 109 -15.82 0.67 9.56
N SER A 110 -16.01 -0.51 8.95
CA SER A 110 -15.08 -1.63 9.06
C SER A 110 -13.67 -1.28 8.57
N ALA A 111 -12.67 -2.02 9.07
CA ALA A 111 -11.28 -1.82 8.66
C ALA A 111 -11.09 -2.00 7.15
N ARG A 112 -11.78 -2.98 6.53
CA ARG A 112 -11.77 -3.21 5.08
C ARG A 112 -12.15 -1.95 4.31
N ILE A 113 -13.29 -1.34 4.64
CA ILE A 113 -13.76 -0.13 3.95
C ILE A 113 -12.84 1.05 4.23
N ARG A 114 -12.31 1.16 5.45
CA ARG A 114 -11.34 2.19 5.79
C ARG A 114 -10.09 2.13 4.91
N PHE A 115 -9.48 0.95 4.76
CA PHE A 115 -8.31 0.77 3.90
C PHE A 115 -8.66 1.01 2.43
N MET A 116 -9.81 0.51 1.96
CA MET A 116 -10.26 0.74 0.60
C MET A 116 -10.42 2.25 0.28
N LEU A 117 -10.95 3.04 1.21
CA LEU A 117 -11.06 4.48 1.05
C LEU A 117 -9.70 5.20 1.14
N GLN A 118 -8.77 4.69 1.97
CA GLN A 118 -7.39 5.19 2.01
C GLN A 118 -6.65 4.94 0.70
N ASP A 119 -6.84 3.77 0.08
CA ASP A 119 -6.25 3.43 -1.22
C ASP A 119 -6.71 4.42 -2.31
N VAL A 120 -7.99 4.80 -2.30
CA VAL A 120 -8.54 5.82 -3.21
C VAL A 120 -7.94 7.20 -2.95
N ILE A 121 -7.78 7.60 -1.68
CA ILE A 121 -7.09 8.85 -1.30
C ILE A 121 -5.66 8.85 -1.84
N GLU A 122 -4.95 7.75 -1.69
CA GLU A 122 -3.58 7.61 -2.17
C GLU A 122 -3.51 7.63 -3.70
N LEU A 123 -4.43 6.94 -4.39
CA LEU A 123 -4.54 6.92 -5.84
C LEU A 123 -4.66 8.33 -6.41
N ARG A 124 -5.48 9.19 -5.78
CA ARG A 124 -5.60 10.60 -6.18
C ARG A 124 -4.31 11.39 -5.94
N LYS A 125 -3.64 11.20 -4.79
CA LYS A 125 -2.34 11.84 -4.51
C LYS A 125 -1.29 11.45 -5.55
N ASN A 126 -1.36 10.22 -6.04
CA ASN A 126 -0.51 9.69 -7.10
C ASN A 126 -1.00 10.05 -8.51
N LYS A 127 -1.84 11.09 -8.65
CA LYS A 127 -2.39 11.58 -9.93
C LYS A 127 -3.09 10.47 -10.75
N TRP A 128 -3.83 9.60 -10.08
CA TRP A 128 -4.57 8.48 -10.68
C TRP A 128 -3.69 7.43 -11.39
N VAL A 129 -2.41 7.34 -11.00
CA VAL A 129 -1.49 6.30 -11.48
C VAL A 129 -1.57 5.09 -10.55
N PRO A 130 -2.04 3.92 -11.01
CA PRO A 130 -2.12 2.73 -10.18
C PRO A 130 -0.74 2.26 -9.71
N ARG A 131 -0.61 1.85 -8.44
CA ARG A 131 0.67 1.41 -7.86
C ARG A 131 1.33 0.26 -8.64
N SER A 132 0.56 -0.61 -9.30
CA SER A 132 1.08 -1.69 -10.16
C SER A 132 1.93 -1.19 -11.34
N SER A 133 1.60 -0.01 -11.88
CA SER A 133 2.41 0.61 -12.95
C SER A 133 3.73 1.21 -12.47
N GLN A 134 3.90 1.38 -11.15
CA GLN A 134 5.18 1.74 -10.52
C GLN A 134 5.98 0.50 -10.06
N THR A 135 5.40 -0.70 -10.03
CA THR A 135 6.11 -1.95 -9.66
C THR A 135 7.16 -2.37 -10.70
N THR A 136 7.22 -1.73 -11.87
CA THR A 136 8.39 -1.76 -12.78
C THR A 136 9.65 -1.09 -12.18
N SER A 137 9.58 -0.58 -10.95
CA SER A 137 10.72 -0.12 -10.15
C SER A 137 11.12 -1.07 -9.02
N LEU A 138 10.75 -2.35 -9.08
CA LEU A 138 11.63 -3.37 -8.50
C LEU A 138 12.79 -3.52 -9.48
N LYS A 139 14.02 -3.19 -9.05
CA LYS A 139 15.23 -3.38 -9.86
C LYS A 139 15.19 -4.80 -10.44
N THR A 140 15.16 -4.90 -11.78
CA THR A 140 15.22 -6.21 -12.45
C THR A 140 16.49 -6.94 -11.99
N ILE A 141 16.46 -8.28 -11.88
CA ILE A 141 17.65 -9.08 -11.52
C ILE A 141 18.89 -8.66 -12.33
N ASP A 142 18.70 -8.33 -13.61
CA ASP A 142 19.76 -7.83 -14.49
C ASP A 142 20.37 -6.51 -14.03
N GLN A 143 19.58 -5.59 -13.46
CA GLN A 143 20.07 -4.33 -12.91
C GLN A 143 20.85 -4.56 -11.60
N ILE A 144 20.42 -5.51 -10.77
CA ILE A 144 21.14 -5.89 -9.54
C ILE A 144 22.50 -6.53 -9.88
N HIS A 145 22.54 -7.39 -10.90
CA HIS A 145 23.78 -8.04 -11.35
C HIS A 145 24.73 -7.04 -12.04
N ALA A 146 24.21 -6.08 -12.80
CA ALA A 146 25.01 -5.02 -13.41
C ALA A 146 25.64 -4.08 -12.36
N GLU A 147 24.88 -3.72 -11.32
CA GLU A 147 25.35 -2.86 -10.22
C GLU A 147 26.41 -3.59 -9.38
N ALA A 148 26.19 -4.87 -9.04
CA ALA A 148 27.16 -5.70 -8.34
C ALA A 148 28.47 -5.88 -9.13
N LYS A 149 28.38 -6.13 -10.45
CA LYS A 149 29.56 -6.26 -11.31
C LYS A 149 30.34 -4.94 -11.43
N ALA A 150 29.64 -3.81 -11.50
CA ALA A 150 30.28 -2.50 -11.54
C ALA A 150 30.97 -2.16 -10.20
N GLU A 151 30.39 -2.58 -9.08
CA GLU A 151 30.97 -2.40 -7.75
C GLU A 151 32.19 -3.32 -7.52
N GLU A 152 32.14 -4.57 -7.99
CA GLU A 152 33.28 -5.49 -7.99
C GLU A 152 34.44 -4.97 -8.86
N GLN A 153 34.14 -4.37 -10.03
CA GLN A 153 35.17 -3.77 -10.87
C GLN A 153 35.80 -2.53 -10.23
N ARG A 154 34.98 -1.69 -9.56
CA ARG A 154 35.48 -0.51 -8.82
C ARG A 154 36.35 -0.89 -7.64
N THR A 155 35.93 -1.89 -6.86
CA THR A 155 36.71 -2.39 -5.72
C THR A 155 38.01 -3.04 -6.18
N GLN A 156 37.98 -3.85 -7.25
CA GLN A 156 39.20 -4.42 -7.85
C GLN A 156 40.16 -3.34 -8.38
N GLN A 157 39.65 -2.27 -9.01
CA GLN A 157 40.49 -1.16 -9.45
C GLN A 157 41.13 -0.39 -8.28
N MET A 158 40.40 -0.14 -7.20
CA MET A 158 40.97 0.52 -6.00
C MET A 158 42.05 -0.33 -5.33
N VAL A 159 41.84 -1.65 -5.25
CA VAL A 159 42.82 -2.59 -4.69
C VAL A 159 44.07 -2.69 -5.58
N ALA A 160 43.89 -2.72 -6.91
CA ALA A 160 45.01 -2.71 -7.85
C ALA A 160 45.82 -1.40 -7.77
N GLN A 161 45.17 -0.25 -7.60
CA GLN A 161 45.84 1.03 -7.40
C GLN A 161 46.66 1.06 -6.11
N HIS A 162 46.14 0.52 -5.01
CA HIS A 162 46.87 0.41 -3.74
C HIS A 162 48.07 -0.56 -3.80
N GLN A 163 48.02 -1.63 -4.60
CA GLN A 163 49.13 -2.57 -4.76
C GLN A 163 50.31 -2.00 -5.57
N ILE A 164 50.07 -1.04 -6.48
CA ILE A 164 51.12 -0.37 -7.25
C ILE A 164 51.91 0.61 -6.36
N THR A 165 51.24 1.25 -5.39
CA THR A 165 51.88 2.24 -4.49
C THR A 165 52.78 1.61 -3.40
N SER A 166 52.64 0.32 -3.11
CA SER A 166 53.41 -0.36 -2.06
C SER A 166 54.80 -0.85 -2.50
N HIS A 167 55.15 -0.69 -3.78
CA HIS A 167 56.44 -1.13 -4.35
C HIS A 167 57.50 -0.02 -4.45
N PHE A 168 57.21 1.21 -4.03
CA PHE A 168 58.20 2.31 -4.03
C PHE A 168 58.67 2.63 -2.61
N LYS A 169 59.70 1.93 -2.12
CA LYS A 169 60.44 2.33 -0.92
C LYS A 169 61.48 3.40 -1.30
N PRO A 170 61.43 4.65 -0.79
CA PRO A 170 62.51 5.60 -1.00
C PRO A 170 63.72 5.22 -0.13
N PRO A 171 64.96 5.50 -0.57
CA PRO A 171 66.16 5.07 0.16
C PRO A 171 66.35 5.91 1.42
N MET A 172 66.56 5.22 2.55
CA MET A 172 66.94 5.81 3.83
C MET A 172 68.32 6.47 3.72
N ARG A 173 68.40 7.77 4.04
CA ARG A 173 69.65 8.48 4.30
C ARG A 173 69.53 9.20 5.64
N GLY A 174 70.51 8.97 6.49
CA GLY A 174 70.42 9.16 7.93
C GLY A 174 70.50 10.59 8.46
N ASP A 175 70.07 10.63 9.72
CA ASP A 175 70.57 11.39 10.86
C ASP A 175 70.12 12.85 11.11
N ASP A 176 69.68 12.99 12.36
CA ASP A 176 69.93 14.06 13.31
C ASP A 176 69.06 15.33 13.41
N ARG A 177 68.66 15.56 14.68
CA ARG A 177 68.30 16.81 15.39
C ARG A 177 66.83 17.26 15.50
N ARG A 178 66.36 17.13 16.76
CA ARG A 178 65.70 18.14 17.64
C ARG A 178 64.67 19.10 17.00
N GLY A 179 63.41 19.02 17.45
CA GLY A 179 62.49 20.15 17.30
C GLY A 179 61.02 19.87 17.60
N ARG A 180 60.65 20.06 18.86
CA ARG A 180 59.33 20.49 19.37
C ARG A 180 58.35 21.07 18.32
N ARG A 181 57.10 20.56 18.29
CA ARG A 181 55.81 21.30 18.45
C ARG A 181 54.65 20.76 17.57
N ASP A 182 53.59 20.34 18.28
CA ASP A 182 52.14 20.55 18.04
C ASP A 182 51.47 20.16 16.71
N LYS A 183 50.35 19.43 16.89
CA LYS A 183 49.12 19.32 16.09
C LYS A 183 49.08 18.60 14.74
N GLY A 184 48.19 17.62 14.70
CA GLY A 184 47.25 17.46 13.60
C GLY A 184 46.90 16.02 13.28
N ALA A 185 45.63 15.66 13.50
CA ALA A 185 44.82 14.65 12.79
C ALA A 185 45.48 13.26 12.57
N GLY A 186 45.06 12.19 13.24
CA GLY A 186 43.69 11.67 13.21
C GLY A 186 43.69 10.47 12.27
N ASP A 187 43.76 9.26 12.84
CA ASP A 187 43.29 7.98 12.28
C ASP A 187 43.65 6.85 13.25
N ASP A 188 42.78 6.66 14.26
CA ASP A 188 42.78 5.49 15.14
C ASP A 188 41.47 4.72 14.90
N TRP A 189 41.50 3.81 13.94
CA TRP A 189 40.47 2.78 13.80
C TRP A 189 41.05 1.42 14.12
N GLN A 190 41.61 1.23 15.33
CA GLN A 190 41.74 -0.15 15.84
C GLN A 190 41.88 -0.27 17.36
N LYS A 191 40.78 -0.08 18.09
CA LYS A 191 40.46 -0.87 19.30
C LYS A 191 39.08 -0.52 19.84
N VAL A 192 38.15 -1.48 19.83
CA VAL A 192 37.01 -1.45 20.75
C VAL A 192 37.07 -2.70 21.60
N GLY A 193 37.48 -2.52 22.85
CA GLY A 193 37.31 -3.46 23.93
C GLY A 193 36.42 -2.81 24.98
N ASP A 194 35.44 -3.59 25.43
CA ASP A 194 34.77 -3.56 26.74
C ASP A 194 34.29 -2.21 27.30
N ASP A 195 32.97 -1.98 27.25
CA ASP A 195 32.29 -1.57 28.49
C ASP A 195 30.80 -1.93 28.51
N LYS A 196 30.38 -2.37 29.70
CA LYS A 196 29.05 -2.85 30.05
C LYS A 196 28.04 -1.69 30.10
N ARG A 197 26.84 -1.88 29.52
CA ARG A 197 25.51 -1.56 30.10
C ARG A 197 24.37 -1.68 29.06
N GLY A 198 23.32 -2.43 29.40
CA GLY A 198 21.97 -2.27 28.82
C GLY A 198 21.58 -3.28 27.74
N GLY A 199 21.12 -4.47 28.15
CA GLY A 199 20.72 -5.55 27.26
C GLY A 199 19.46 -5.27 26.42
N ARG A 200 19.65 -5.19 25.09
CA ARG A 200 18.65 -5.56 24.09
C ARG A 200 18.78 -7.07 23.83
N ARG A 201 17.68 -7.81 23.88
CA ARG A 201 17.65 -9.23 23.51
C ARG A 201 17.72 -9.33 21.98
N ASP A 202 18.87 -9.72 21.46
CA ASP A 202 19.01 -10.12 20.06
C ASP A 202 18.52 -11.57 19.89
N GLU A 203 17.38 -11.74 19.21
CA GLU A 203 16.94 -13.04 18.74
C GLU A 203 17.87 -13.53 17.62
N LYS A 204 18.53 -14.68 17.83
CA LYS A 204 19.38 -15.30 16.82
C LYS A 204 18.53 -15.78 15.64
N PRO A 205 19.00 -15.67 14.38
CA PRO A 205 18.32 -16.25 13.24
C PRO A 205 18.31 -17.78 13.39
N THR A 206 17.12 -18.36 13.45
CA THR A 206 16.94 -19.81 13.52
C THR A 206 17.38 -20.43 12.20
N LYS A 207 18.43 -21.27 12.25
CA LYS A 207 18.82 -22.10 11.10
C LYS A 207 17.68 -23.07 10.80
N VAL A 208 17.03 -22.91 9.65
CA VAL A 208 15.99 -23.84 9.20
C VAL A 208 16.69 -25.11 8.70
N ASP A 209 16.45 -26.23 9.38
CA ASP A 209 17.05 -27.51 9.00
C ASP A 209 16.56 -27.97 7.61
N PRO A 210 17.46 -28.18 6.63
CA PRO A 210 17.08 -28.54 5.26
C PRO A 210 16.36 -29.89 5.15
N LYS A 211 16.54 -30.77 6.15
CA LYS A 211 15.83 -32.06 6.25
C LYS A 211 14.35 -31.89 6.61
N ARG A 212 13.98 -30.81 7.29
CA ARG A 212 12.58 -30.50 7.65
C ARG A 212 11.80 -30.04 6.43
N ILE A 213 12.42 -29.22 5.58
CA ILE A 213 11.86 -28.75 4.30
C ILE A 213 11.60 -29.92 3.34
N THR A 214 12.55 -30.86 3.22
CA THR A 214 12.39 -32.04 2.36
C THR A 214 11.31 -33.01 2.84
N SER A 215 11.07 -33.09 4.15
CA SER A 215 9.98 -33.90 4.71
C SER A 215 8.58 -33.30 4.42
N LEU A 216 8.45 -31.97 4.42
CA LEU A 216 7.20 -31.27 4.09
C LEU A 216 6.87 -31.37 2.59
N LEU A 217 7.87 -31.21 1.71
CA LEU A 217 7.73 -31.36 0.26
C LEU A 217 7.43 -32.79 -0.22
N ARG A 218 7.71 -33.81 0.61
CA ARG A 218 7.33 -35.20 0.35
C ARG A 218 5.88 -35.47 0.79
N ARG A 219 5.40 -34.80 1.83
CA ARG A 219 4.02 -34.91 2.34
C ARG A 219 3.00 -34.29 1.39
N GLU A 220 3.32 -33.14 0.75
CA GLU A 220 2.45 -32.51 -0.25
C GLU A 220 2.39 -33.25 -1.60
N ARG A 221 3.36 -34.11 -1.90
CA ARG A 221 3.34 -34.96 -3.11
C ARG A 221 2.60 -36.29 -2.93
N GLY A 222 2.34 -36.72 -1.69
CA GLY A 222 1.61 -37.95 -1.40
C GLY A 222 0.09 -37.80 -1.40
N ASP A 223 -0.43 -36.58 -1.24
CA ASP A 223 -1.88 -36.32 -1.08
C ASP A 223 -2.61 -36.02 -2.40
N ARG A 224 -1.88 -35.92 -3.52
CA ARG A 224 -2.46 -35.65 -4.85
C ARG A 224 -2.82 -36.91 -5.65
N SER A 225 -2.77 -38.08 -5.03
CA SER A 225 -2.96 -39.37 -5.73
C SER A 225 -4.17 -40.18 -5.25
N LYS A 226 -5.12 -39.57 -4.53
CA LYS A 226 -6.36 -40.23 -4.08
C LYS A 226 -7.68 -39.60 -4.57
N ASP A 227 -7.61 -38.58 -5.42
CA ASP A 227 -8.81 -37.97 -6.03
C ASP A 227 -8.78 -38.08 -7.56
N VAL A 228 -8.66 -39.30 -8.07
CA VAL A 228 -9.10 -39.71 -9.43
C VAL A 228 -9.82 -41.04 -9.32
#